data_AF-A0A7J7G5H2-F1
#
_entry.id   AF-A0A7J7G5H2-F1
#
_cell.length_a   1.000
_cell.length_b   1.000
_cell.length_c   1.000
_cell.angle_alpha   90.00
_cell.angle_beta   90.00
_cell.angle_gamma   90.00
#
_symmetry.space_group_name_H-M   'P 1'
#
loop_
_entity.id
_entity.type
_entity.pdbx_description
1 polymer ?
#
loop_
_entity_poly.entity_id
_entity_poly.type
_entity_poly.pdbx_seq_one_letter_code
_entity_poly.pdbx_strand_id
1 'polypeptide(L)'
;MQLLGELNMGGVKADGGDASVKVMQGLAFPPLYFYNRGVREFLATIKQHVFIARKIVQNVLRARESGKGVLTAPFRLLKSNRLGVILTFAVYKIDLPSNATSSERIQATDGYLGGVFDIESNVEKLLQQLASKQTILVNVYDTTNFSHPISMYGLNVSNDRLQHVSTLNFGDPFRKHEMRCRFKQKPPWPWFAMMISIGILVIALLLGHIINATVNQIAKVEDDYHEMMELKKRTEAADVAKSQFLATVSHEIRTPMNGVLGMLQMLMDTDLDVTQQDYVRTTQGSGRALVSLINELLDQAKIE
;
A
#
# COMPACT_ATOMS: atom_id res chain seq x y z
N MET A 1 45.54 -36.18 28.10
CA MET A 1 44.98 -37.52 27.85
C MET A 1 44.58 -38.26 29.13
N GLN A 2 44.94 -37.77 30.32
CA GLN A 2 44.72 -38.46 31.61
C GLN A 2 43.50 -37.95 32.43
N LEU A 3 42.89 -36.82 32.05
CA LEU A 3 41.76 -36.20 32.79
C LEU A 3 40.36 -36.73 32.41
N LEU A 4 40.27 -37.59 31.39
CA LEU A 4 39.00 -38.09 30.85
C LEU A 4 38.75 -39.57 31.19
N GLY A 5 39.70 -40.24 31.87
CA GLY A 5 39.76 -41.70 31.98
C GLY A 5 38.71 -42.36 32.87
N GLU A 6 38.15 -41.65 33.87
CA GLU A 6 37.16 -42.24 34.77
C GLU A 6 36.12 -41.20 35.16
N LEU A 7 35.11 -41.03 34.28
CA LEU A 7 33.88 -40.33 34.64
C LEU A 7 32.90 -41.35 35.21
N ASN A 8 32.90 -41.49 36.53
CA ASN A 8 32.00 -42.42 37.20
C ASN A 8 30.62 -41.75 37.38
N MET A 9 29.56 -42.49 37.03
CA MET A 9 28.21 -41.94 36.89
C MET A 9 27.31 -42.53 37.97
N GLY A 10 27.11 -41.79 39.06
CA GLY A 10 26.17 -42.13 40.12
C GLY A 10 24.78 -41.56 39.86
N GLY A 11 23.74 -42.35 40.15
CA GLY A 11 22.36 -41.86 40.21
C GLY A 11 21.98 -41.56 41.65
N VAL A 12 21.51 -40.35 41.94
CA VAL A 12 20.87 -40.02 43.23
C VAL A 12 19.41 -39.77 42.93
N LYS A 13 18.53 -40.63 43.48
CA LYS A 13 17.09 -40.45 43.36
C LYS A 13 16.69 -39.36 44.36
N ALA A 14 16.29 -38.20 43.86
CA ALA A 14 15.72 -37.18 44.73
C ALA A 14 14.36 -37.68 45.22
N ASP A 15 14.13 -37.58 46.53
CA ASP A 15 12.87 -38.00 47.14
C ASP A 15 11.78 -36.97 46.77
N GLY A 16 10.76 -37.42 46.04
CA GLY A 16 9.67 -36.58 45.52
C GLY A 16 9.83 -36.12 44.06
N GLY A 17 9.14 -36.82 43.14
CA GLY A 17 8.86 -36.35 41.77
C GLY A 17 9.72 -36.97 40.66
N ASP A 18 9.15 -37.02 39.45
CA ASP A 18 9.65 -37.61 38.19
C ASP A 18 10.97 -36.99 37.64
N ALA A 19 11.74 -36.29 38.47
CA ALA A 19 13.01 -35.66 38.15
C ALA A 19 14.19 -36.51 38.65
N SER A 20 15.03 -37.00 37.75
CA SER A 20 16.26 -37.73 38.10
C SER A 20 17.46 -36.79 38.16
N VAL A 21 18.09 -36.65 39.33
CA VAL A 21 19.40 -35.98 39.46
C VAL A 21 20.49 -36.97 39.08
N LYS A 22 21.39 -36.58 38.17
CA LYS A 22 22.60 -37.37 37.87
C LYS A 22 23.83 -36.60 38.26
N VAL A 23 24.79 -37.32 38.82
CA VAL A 23 26.08 -36.78 39.22
C VAL A 23 27.14 -37.25 38.24
N MET A 24 27.92 -36.30 37.74
CA MET A 24 29.14 -36.57 36.99
C MET A 24 30.31 -36.31 37.93
N GLN A 25 31.05 -37.37 38.28
CA GLN A 25 32.24 -37.29 39.13
C GLN A 25 33.48 -37.64 38.32
N GLY A 26 34.53 -36.84 38.48
CA GLY A 26 35.87 -37.16 37.99
C GLY A 26 36.87 -37.02 39.13
N LEU A 27 37.93 -37.83 39.11
CA LEU A 27 38.97 -37.89 40.16
C LEU A 27 39.62 -36.55 40.54
N ALA A 28 39.46 -35.50 39.73
CA ALA A 28 40.09 -34.18 39.92
C ALA A 28 39.11 -32.99 39.99
N PHE A 29 37.79 -33.22 40.03
CA PHE A 29 36.80 -32.13 40.05
C PHE A 29 35.66 -32.39 41.04
N PRO A 30 35.16 -31.34 41.74
CA PRO A 30 33.93 -31.41 42.51
C PRO A 30 32.74 -31.91 41.67
N PRO A 31 31.76 -32.58 42.29
CA PRO A 31 30.65 -33.21 41.57
C PRO A 31 29.83 -32.19 40.78
N LEU A 32 29.49 -32.55 39.54
CA LEU A 32 28.57 -31.79 38.69
C LEU A 32 27.20 -32.47 38.70
N TYR A 33 26.22 -31.79 39.28
CA TYR A 33 24.84 -32.23 39.39
C TYR A 33 24.02 -31.70 38.22
N PHE A 34 23.31 -32.58 37.54
CA PHE A 34 22.38 -32.19 36.47
C PHE A 34 20.93 -32.39 36.90
N TYR A 35 20.12 -31.36 36.75
CA TYR A 35 18.69 -31.37 37.07
C TYR A 35 17.86 -31.09 35.81
N ASN A 36 17.30 -32.12 35.16
CA ASN A 36 16.24 -31.99 34.14
C ASN A 36 15.65 -33.35 33.67
N ARG A 37 14.47 -33.33 33.04
CA ARG A 37 13.77 -34.46 32.41
C ARG A 37 14.52 -35.09 31.20
N GLY A 38 15.63 -34.49 30.73
CA GLY A 38 16.42 -34.94 29.57
C GLY A 38 17.86 -35.39 29.87
N VAL A 39 18.26 -35.48 31.15
CA VAL A 39 19.69 -35.65 31.51
C VAL A 39 20.25 -37.01 31.05
N ARG A 40 19.43 -38.06 30.89
CA ARG A 40 19.89 -39.36 30.36
C ARG A 40 20.48 -39.24 28.95
N GLU A 41 19.81 -38.51 28.07
CA GLU A 41 20.21 -38.35 26.66
C GLU A 41 21.49 -37.53 26.53
N PHE A 42 21.59 -36.50 27.38
CA PHE A 42 22.74 -35.65 27.46
C PHE A 42 23.99 -36.39 27.96
N LEU A 43 23.88 -37.21 29.00
CA LEU A 43 25.01 -37.97 29.53
C LEU A 43 25.53 -39.01 28.52
N ALA A 44 24.65 -39.60 27.72
CA ALA A 44 25.08 -40.45 26.60
C ALA A 44 25.91 -39.65 25.58
N THR A 45 25.51 -38.39 25.32
CA THR A 45 26.23 -37.47 24.44
C THR A 45 27.64 -37.14 24.93
N ILE A 46 27.82 -36.91 26.22
CA ILE A 46 29.15 -36.59 26.79
C ILE A 46 30.10 -37.79 26.70
N LYS A 47 29.61 -39.01 26.97
CA LYS A 47 30.45 -40.22 26.93
C LYS A 47 31.04 -40.49 25.54
N GLN A 48 30.34 -40.09 24.49
CA GLN A 48 30.70 -40.42 23.11
C GLN A 48 31.58 -39.35 22.44
N HIS A 49 31.63 -38.12 22.97
CA HIS A 49 32.40 -37.02 22.39
C HIS A 49 33.32 -36.31 23.39
N VAL A 50 34.63 -36.57 23.27
CA VAL A 50 35.71 -35.88 23.99
C VAL A 50 35.64 -34.35 23.84
N PHE A 51 35.20 -33.84 22.69
CA PHE A 51 35.08 -32.40 22.44
C PHE A 51 34.02 -31.72 23.32
N ILE A 52 32.90 -32.40 23.59
CA ILE A 52 31.83 -31.88 24.45
C ILE A 52 32.31 -31.87 25.90
N ALA A 53 33.02 -32.91 26.34
CA ALA A 53 33.64 -32.94 27.66
C ALA A 53 34.61 -31.75 27.87
N ARG A 54 35.44 -31.39 26.87
CA ARG A 54 36.31 -30.20 26.95
C ARG A 54 35.50 -28.91 27.11
N LYS A 55 34.41 -28.74 26.36
CA LYS A 55 33.51 -27.58 26.50
C LYS A 55 32.89 -27.48 27.89
N ILE A 56 32.51 -28.60 28.49
CA ILE A 56 31.94 -28.66 29.84
C ILE A 56 32.98 -28.26 30.89
N VAL A 57 34.19 -28.83 30.80
CA VAL A 57 35.29 -28.48 31.71
C VAL A 57 35.58 -26.98 31.65
N GLN A 58 35.68 -26.40 30.44
CA GLN A 58 35.86 -24.95 30.29
C GLN A 58 34.72 -24.15 30.89
N ASN A 59 33.47 -24.63 30.80
CA ASN A 59 32.33 -23.95 31.40
C ASN A 59 32.37 -23.97 32.92
N VAL A 60 32.68 -25.12 33.49
CA VAL A 60 32.83 -25.36 34.93
C VAL A 60 33.92 -24.44 35.52
N LEU A 61 35.07 -24.34 34.85
CA LEU A 61 36.16 -23.45 35.26
C LEU A 61 35.74 -21.97 35.26
N ARG A 62 35.02 -21.53 34.22
CA ARG A 62 34.49 -20.16 34.15
C ARG A 62 33.42 -19.90 35.22
N ALA A 63 32.61 -20.91 35.56
CA ALA A 63 31.55 -20.78 36.57
C ALA A 63 32.14 -20.51 37.97
N ARG A 64 33.16 -21.28 38.36
CA ARG A 64 33.82 -21.12 39.68
C ARG A 64 34.61 -19.83 39.82
N GLU A 65 35.19 -19.33 38.73
CA GLU A 65 35.95 -18.08 38.77
C GLU A 65 35.00 -16.87 38.84
N SER A 66 33.94 -16.90 38.02
CA SER A 66 33.03 -15.77 37.88
C SER A 66 31.98 -15.65 38.98
N GLY A 67 31.62 -16.74 39.66
CA GLY A 67 30.50 -16.74 40.61
C GLY A 67 29.13 -16.53 39.98
N LYS A 68 29.03 -16.58 38.64
CA LYS A 68 27.80 -16.33 37.88
C LYS A 68 27.45 -17.55 37.03
N GLY A 69 26.20 -17.57 36.55
CA GLY A 69 25.76 -18.56 35.57
C GLY A 69 26.49 -18.37 34.24
N VAL A 70 27.09 -19.43 33.72
CA VAL A 70 27.84 -19.40 32.46
C VAL A 70 27.33 -20.44 31.48
N LEU A 71 27.37 -20.10 30.19
CA LEU A 71 26.84 -20.90 29.10
C LEU A 71 27.96 -21.50 28.26
N THR A 72 27.78 -22.74 27.83
CA THR A 72 28.63 -23.35 26.80
C THR A 72 28.34 -22.79 25.42
N ALA A 73 29.32 -22.85 24.51
CA ALA A 73 29.06 -22.65 23.10
C ALA A 73 28.05 -23.70 22.61
N PRO A 74 27.13 -23.34 21.70
CA PRO A 74 26.12 -24.26 21.21
C PRO A 74 26.74 -25.55 20.63
N PHE A 75 26.10 -26.68 20.89
CA PHE A 75 26.51 -28.00 20.39
C PHE A 75 25.29 -28.87 20.11
N ARG A 76 25.45 -29.91 19.27
CA ARG A 76 24.37 -30.82 18.92
C ARG A 76 24.22 -31.93 19.97
N LEU A 77 22.98 -32.18 20.42
CA LEU A 77 22.66 -33.32 21.26
C LEU A 77 22.51 -34.58 20.38
N LEU A 78 23.12 -35.72 20.75
CA LEU A 78 23.24 -36.88 19.84
C LEU A 78 21.91 -37.53 19.44
N LYS A 79 20.95 -37.61 20.38
CA LYS A 79 19.71 -38.37 20.14
C LYS A 79 18.66 -37.55 19.38
N SER A 80 18.61 -36.25 19.62
CA SER A 80 17.65 -35.35 18.95
C SER A 80 18.24 -34.61 17.76
N ASN A 81 19.58 -34.60 17.61
CA ASN A 81 20.32 -33.79 16.64
C ASN A 81 20.03 -32.27 16.73
N ARG A 82 19.43 -31.83 17.83
CA ARG A 82 19.08 -30.42 18.09
C ARG A 82 20.24 -29.67 18.70
N LEU A 83 20.25 -28.35 18.55
CA LEU A 83 21.23 -27.47 19.19
C LEU A 83 20.83 -27.20 20.64
N GLY A 84 21.80 -27.34 21.55
CA GLY A 84 21.62 -27.02 22.95
C GLY A 84 22.83 -26.33 23.57
N VAL A 85 22.57 -25.77 24.75
CA VAL A 85 23.57 -25.14 25.61
C VAL A 85 23.45 -25.66 27.03
N ILE A 86 24.55 -25.63 27.75
CA ILE A 86 24.59 -25.99 29.17
C ILE A 86 24.81 -24.71 29.95
N LEU A 87 23.89 -24.43 30.86
CA LEU A 87 24.05 -23.44 31.90
C LEU A 87 24.70 -24.11 33.10
N THR A 88 25.77 -23.52 33.63
CA THR A 88 26.47 -24.03 34.80
C THR A 88 26.59 -22.94 35.85
N PHE A 89 26.24 -23.29 37.08
CA PHE A 89 26.50 -22.51 38.28
C PHE A 89 27.50 -23.26 39.16
N ALA A 90 28.44 -22.54 39.75
CA ALA A 90 29.28 -23.09 40.81
C ALA A 90 28.53 -23.00 42.14
N VAL A 91 28.64 -24.07 42.93
CA VAL A 91 28.13 -24.14 44.30
C VAL A 91 29.33 -24.00 45.22
N TYR A 92 29.24 -23.07 46.15
CA TYR A 92 30.30 -22.76 47.10
C TYR A 92 29.92 -23.22 48.50
N LYS A 93 30.93 -23.40 49.35
CA LYS A 93 30.75 -23.58 50.79
C LYS A 93 30.14 -22.32 51.41
N ILE A 94 29.42 -22.50 52.52
CA ILE A 94 28.62 -21.47 53.19
C ILE A 94 29.51 -20.34 53.77
N ASP A 95 30.78 -20.62 54.02
CA ASP A 95 31.78 -19.70 54.58
C ASP A 95 32.35 -18.69 53.56
N LEU A 96 31.94 -18.74 52.28
CA LEU A 96 32.44 -17.83 51.26
C LEU A 96 31.93 -16.39 51.46
N PRO A 97 32.81 -15.39 51.64
CA PRO A 97 32.41 -13.99 51.75
C PRO A 97 31.81 -13.45 50.44
N SER A 98 30.88 -12.49 50.56
CA SER A 98 30.14 -11.92 49.43
C SER A 98 31.02 -11.15 48.43
N ASN A 99 32.18 -10.65 48.85
CA ASN A 99 33.18 -9.95 48.05
C ASN A 99 34.38 -10.84 47.65
N ALA A 100 34.24 -12.17 47.75
CA ALA A 100 35.34 -13.10 47.49
C ALA A 100 35.99 -12.91 46.11
N THR A 101 37.31 -12.97 46.11
CA THR A 101 38.17 -12.95 44.92
C THR A 101 38.04 -14.25 44.12
N SER A 102 38.46 -14.25 42.85
CA SER A 102 38.41 -15.44 41.99
C SER A 102 39.15 -16.64 42.62
N SER A 103 40.28 -16.41 43.31
CA SER A 103 41.06 -17.47 43.96
C SER A 103 40.33 -18.08 45.16
N GLU A 104 39.70 -17.26 46.00
CA GLU A 104 38.91 -17.73 47.15
C GLU A 104 37.69 -18.54 46.69
N ARG A 105 37.02 -18.10 45.62
CA ARG A 105 35.91 -18.85 45.02
C ARG A 105 36.34 -20.21 44.50
N ILE A 106 37.50 -20.30 43.84
CA ILE A 106 38.05 -21.59 43.37
C ILE A 106 38.26 -22.55 44.54
N GLN A 107 38.81 -22.07 45.67
CA GLN A 107 39.07 -22.91 46.85
C GLN A 107 37.78 -23.30 47.59
N ALA A 108 36.79 -22.42 47.63
CA ALA A 108 35.50 -22.66 48.26
C ALA A 108 34.50 -23.42 47.38
N THR A 109 34.87 -23.79 46.14
CA THR A 109 33.97 -24.50 45.23
C THR A 109 33.73 -25.92 45.73
N ASP A 110 32.47 -26.23 46.06
CA ASP A 110 32.04 -27.51 46.62
C ASP A 110 31.37 -28.41 45.57
N GLY A 111 30.85 -27.81 44.50
CA GLY A 111 30.20 -28.55 43.43
C GLY A 111 29.75 -27.64 42.30
N TYR A 112 29.05 -28.23 41.33
CA TYR A 112 28.49 -27.50 40.21
C TYR A 112 27.07 -27.94 39.94
N LEU A 113 26.21 -27.00 39.57
CA LEU A 113 24.84 -27.26 39.14
C LEU A 113 24.72 -26.96 37.65
N GLY A 114 24.38 -27.98 36.87
CA GLY A 114 24.22 -27.94 35.43
C GLY A 114 22.76 -28.06 34.99
N GLY A 115 22.31 -27.15 34.13
CA GLY A 115 21.06 -27.22 33.41
C GLY A 115 21.30 -27.36 31.91
N VAL A 116 20.66 -28.33 31.27
CA VAL A 116 20.71 -28.48 29.81
C VAL A 116 19.49 -27.79 29.20
N PHE A 117 19.72 -26.87 28.27
CA PHE A 117 18.70 -26.16 27.54
C PHE A 117 18.71 -26.62 26.08
N ASP A 118 17.61 -27.26 25.65
CA ASP A 118 17.29 -27.47 24.24
C ASP A 118 16.73 -26.17 23.69
N ILE A 119 17.56 -25.43 22.95
CA ILE A 119 17.22 -24.11 22.43
C ILE A 119 16.10 -24.25 21.39
N GLU A 120 16.23 -25.23 20.51
CA GLU A 120 15.30 -25.42 19.40
C GLU A 120 13.88 -25.71 19.91
N SER A 121 13.72 -26.62 20.87
CA SER A 121 12.41 -26.96 21.44
C SER A 121 11.78 -25.82 22.25
N ASN A 122 12.58 -25.12 23.06
CA ASN A 122 12.06 -24.10 23.97
C ASN A 122 11.75 -22.80 23.23
N VAL A 123 12.63 -22.37 22.34
CA VAL A 123 12.43 -21.15 21.54
C VAL A 123 11.28 -21.34 20.56
N GLU A 124 11.15 -22.51 19.93
CA GLU A 124 10.03 -22.82 19.03
C GLU A 124 8.68 -22.69 19.75
N LYS A 125 8.55 -23.26 20.95
CA LYS A 125 7.30 -23.17 21.74
C LYS A 125 6.94 -21.72 22.08
N LEU A 126 7.92 -20.92 22.49
CA LEU A 126 7.71 -19.51 22.83
C LEU A 126 7.35 -18.67 21.60
N LEU A 127 8.04 -18.89 20.49
CA LEU A 127 7.76 -18.19 19.23
C LEU A 127 6.40 -18.58 18.67
N GLN A 128 5.98 -19.84 18.81
CA GLN A 128 4.64 -20.28 18.42
C GLN A 128 3.52 -19.61 19.23
N GLN A 129 3.77 -19.23 20.48
CA GLN A 129 2.80 -18.51 21.31
C GLN A 129 2.72 -17.02 20.96
N LEU A 130 3.85 -16.41 20.61
CA LEU A 130 3.96 -14.96 20.41
C LEU A 130 3.74 -14.53 18.95
N ALA A 131 4.11 -15.37 17.98
CA ALA A 131 4.03 -15.05 16.58
C ALA A 131 2.87 -15.79 15.92
N SER A 132 1.89 -15.04 15.42
CA SER A 132 1.01 -15.51 14.36
C SER A 132 1.88 -16.13 13.27
N LYS A 133 1.71 -17.45 13.06
CA LYS A 133 2.68 -18.45 12.56
C LYS A 133 3.48 -18.16 11.27
N GLN A 134 3.34 -17.03 10.57
CA GLN A 134 3.76 -16.98 9.16
C GLN A 134 4.42 -15.69 8.65
N THR A 135 4.51 -14.61 9.43
CA THR A 135 5.04 -13.34 8.90
C THR A 135 6.50 -13.09 9.25
N ILE A 136 6.98 -13.51 10.43
CA ILE A 136 8.33 -13.21 10.91
C ILE A 136 9.14 -14.49 11.05
N LEU A 137 10.33 -14.48 10.48
CA LEU A 137 11.36 -15.50 10.64
C LEU A 137 12.39 -14.97 11.63
N VAL A 138 12.70 -15.78 12.63
CA VAL A 138 13.60 -15.44 13.73
C VAL A 138 14.82 -16.36 13.68
N ASN A 139 16.00 -15.75 13.72
CA ASN A 139 17.25 -16.45 13.89
C ASN A 139 17.94 -15.94 15.16
N VAL A 140 18.56 -16.82 15.93
CA VAL A 140 19.37 -16.45 17.10
C VAL A 140 20.80 -16.89 16.88
N TYR A 141 21.74 -15.98 17.09
CA TYR A 141 23.17 -16.19 16.89
C TYR A 141 23.94 -15.95 18.19
N ASP A 142 24.95 -16.77 18.43
CA ASP A 142 26.05 -16.47 19.35
C ASP A 142 27.11 -15.67 18.56
N THR A 143 27.24 -14.39 18.92
CA THR A 143 28.15 -13.42 18.29
C THR A 143 29.39 -13.15 19.14
N THR A 144 29.70 -14.04 20.09
CA THR A 144 30.93 -13.94 20.91
C THR A 144 32.18 -13.85 20.04
N ASN A 145 32.19 -14.54 18.89
CA ASN A 145 33.18 -14.32 17.83
C ASN A 145 32.50 -13.60 16.65
N PHE A 146 32.86 -12.33 16.46
CA PHE A 146 32.29 -11.49 15.40
C PHE A 146 32.56 -12.03 13.98
N SER A 147 33.69 -12.69 13.75
CA SER A 147 34.06 -13.21 12.43
C SER A 147 33.28 -14.48 12.05
N HIS A 148 32.86 -15.26 13.03
CA HIS A 148 32.19 -16.55 12.83
C HIS A 148 31.00 -16.70 13.78
N PRO A 149 29.88 -16.01 13.50
CA PRO A 149 28.68 -16.12 14.33
C PRO A 149 28.11 -17.53 14.23
N ILE A 150 27.79 -18.12 15.38
CA ILE A 150 27.26 -19.49 15.44
C ILE A 150 25.74 -19.43 15.55
N SER A 151 25.03 -20.02 14.57
CA SER A 151 23.57 -20.11 14.66
C SER A 151 23.16 -21.04 15.80
N MET A 152 22.38 -20.51 16.75
CA MET A 152 21.78 -21.27 17.85
C MET A 152 20.36 -21.71 17.54
N TYR A 153 19.62 -20.91 16.76
CA TYR A 153 18.25 -21.18 16.36
C TYR A 153 17.96 -20.54 14.99
N GLY A 154 17.13 -21.21 14.20
CA GLY A 154 16.71 -20.74 12.88
C GLY A 154 17.61 -21.23 11.74
N LEU A 155 17.02 -21.26 10.53
CA LEU A 155 17.71 -21.69 9.31
C LEU A 155 18.64 -20.58 8.81
N ASN A 156 19.87 -20.97 8.45
CA ASN A 156 20.83 -20.06 7.85
C ASN A 156 20.40 -19.80 6.40
N VAL A 157 19.69 -18.69 6.20
CA VAL A 157 19.20 -18.26 4.88
C VAL A 157 19.83 -16.90 4.59
N SER A 158 20.27 -16.73 3.34
CA SER A 158 21.05 -15.63 2.78
C SER A 158 20.72 -14.23 3.33
N ASN A 159 21.79 -13.43 3.45
CA ASN A 159 21.87 -12.09 4.05
C ASN A 159 21.09 -10.97 3.33
N ASP A 160 20.32 -11.28 2.30
CA ASP A 160 19.89 -10.29 1.31
C ASP A 160 18.51 -9.67 1.62
N ARG A 161 18.14 -9.58 2.90
CA ARG A 161 16.84 -9.05 3.33
C ARG A 161 16.99 -8.04 4.46
N LEU A 162 16.08 -7.07 4.46
CA LEU A 162 15.89 -6.12 5.56
C LEU A 162 15.72 -6.91 6.87
N GLN A 163 16.66 -6.74 7.80
CA GLN A 163 16.69 -7.45 9.06
C GLN A 163 16.68 -6.46 10.21
N HIS A 164 15.91 -6.78 11.25
CA HIS A 164 15.99 -6.09 12.53
C HIS A 164 16.86 -6.93 13.46
N VAL A 165 17.84 -6.28 14.11
CA VAL A 165 18.77 -6.94 15.03
C VAL A 165 18.46 -6.46 16.44
N SER A 166 18.13 -7.40 17.33
CA SER A 166 17.90 -7.14 18.74
C SER A 166 18.97 -7.88 19.56
N THR A 167 19.60 -7.18 20.49
CA THR A 167 20.60 -7.78 21.38
C THR A 167 19.91 -8.65 22.43
N LEU A 168 20.44 -9.85 22.67
CA LEU A 168 19.97 -10.77 23.69
C LEU A 168 21.04 -10.97 24.76
N ASN A 169 20.65 -10.87 26.02
CA ASN A 169 21.51 -11.13 27.16
C ASN A 169 21.00 -12.33 27.95
N PHE A 170 21.72 -13.45 27.90
CA PHE A 170 21.40 -14.66 28.66
C PHE A 170 22.11 -14.73 30.03
N GLY A 171 22.70 -13.63 30.49
CA GLY A 171 23.31 -13.52 31.82
C GLY A 171 24.77 -13.98 31.90
N ASP A 172 25.33 -14.59 30.85
CA ASP A 172 26.76 -14.92 30.76
C ASP A 172 27.56 -13.68 30.25
N PRO A 173 28.43 -13.06 31.08
CA PRO A 173 29.20 -11.89 30.67
C PRO A 173 30.22 -12.20 29.56
N PHE A 174 30.57 -13.47 29.35
CA PHE A 174 31.54 -13.90 28.35
C PHE A 174 30.90 -14.23 26.99
N ARG A 175 29.56 -14.19 26.88
CA ARG A 175 28.86 -14.49 25.64
C ARG A 175 27.93 -13.37 25.21
N LYS A 176 27.98 -13.06 23.92
CA LYS A 176 27.07 -12.11 23.28
C LYS A 176 26.14 -12.84 22.35
N HIS A 177 24.86 -12.48 22.39
CA HIS A 177 23.83 -13.09 21.58
C HIS A 177 23.02 -12.02 20.86
N GLU A 178 22.59 -12.34 19.65
CA GLU A 178 21.75 -11.47 18.83
C GLU A 178 20.57 -12.27 18.28
N MET A 179 19.39 -11.66 18.34
CA MET A 179 18.19 -12.09 17.63
C MET A 179 18.09 -11.28 16.34
N ARG A 180 17.97 -11.97 15.22
CA ARG A 180 17.76 -11.37 13.91
C ARG A 180 16.37 -11.74 13.42
N CYS A 181 15.52 -10.74 13.30
CA CYS A 181 14.14 -10.86 12.85
C CYS A 181 14.03 -10.37 11.41
N ARG A 182 13.34 -11.14 10.56
CA ARG A 182 13.11 -10.80 9.15
C ARG A 182 11.72 -11.21 8.72
N PHE A 183 11.14 -10.51 7.74
CA PHE A 183 9.87 -10.91 7.17
C PHE A 183 10.03 -12.09 6.20
N LYS A 184 9.09 -13.04 6.27
CA LYS A 184 9.07 -14.24 5.40
C LYS A 184 8.84 -13.88 3.94
N GLN A 185 8.06 -12.84 3.67
CA GLN A 185 7.78 -12.31 2.33
C GLN A 185 7.99 -10.80 2.33
N LYS A 186 8.35 -10.22 1.17
CA LYS A 186 8.35 -8.77 1.01
C LYS A 186 6.91 -8.27 1.23
N PRO A 187 6.69 -7.16 1.95
CA PRO A 187 5.35 -6.58 2.00
C PRO A 187 4.88 -6.35 0.56
N PRO A 188 3.60 -6.66 0.23
CA PRO A 188 3.09 -6.39 -1.10
C PRO A 188 3.35 -4.92 -1.42
N TRP A 189 3.85 -4.67 -2.63
CA TRP A 189 4.05 -3.29 -3.10
C TRP A 189 2.77 -2.49 -2.88
N PRO A 190 2.86 -1.20 -2.53
CA PRO A 190 1.71 -0.37 -2.20
C PRO A 190 0.96 0.05 -3.47
N TRP A 191 0.58 -0.93 -4.31
CA TRP A 191 -0.17 -0.73 -5.54
C TRP A 191 -1.45 0.07 -5.29
N PHE A 192 -2.13 -0.17 -4.16
CA PHE A 192 -3.30 0.62 -3.77
C PHE A 192 -2.99 2.11 -3.59
N ALA A 193 -1.84 2.49 -3.04
CA ALA A 193 -1.47 3.89 -2.89
C ALA A 193 -1.20 4.55 -4.26
N MET A 194 -0.52 3.84 -5.16
CA MET A 194 -0.31 4.31 -6.54
C MET A 194 -1.64 4.46 -7.29
N MET A 195 -2.54 3.48 -7.19
CA MET A 195 -3.84 3.52 -7.85
C MET A 195 -4.74 4.65 -7.34
N ILE A 196 -4.75 4.92 -6.04
CA ILE A 196 -5.50 6.05 -5.46
C ILE A 196 -4.98 7.38 -6.00
N SER A 197 -3.66 7.57 -6.04
CA SER A 197 -3.06 8.82 -6.55
C SER A 197 -3.39 9.06 -8.03
N ILE A 198 -3.35 8.00 -8.85
CA ILE A 198 -3.72 8.09 -10.28
C ILE A 198 -5.22 8.38 -10.43
N GLY A 199 -6.06 7.72 -9.63
CA GLY A 199 -7.52 7.95 -9.65
C GLY A 199 -7.89 9.40 -9.37
N ILE A 200 -7.27 10.03 -8.37
CA ILE A 200 -7.50 11.44 -8.03
C ILE A 200 -7.09 12.36 -9.19
N LEU A 201 -5.95 12.09 -9.84
CA LEU A 201 -5.49 12.87 -10.99
C LEU A 201 -6.46 12.79 -12.17
N VAL A 202 -6.94 11.58 -12.50
CA VAL A 202 -7.91 11.37 -13.58
C VAL A 202 -9.23 12.12 -13.29
N ILE A 203 -9.73 12.03 -12.05
CA ILE A 203 -10.96 12.73 -11.65
C ILE A 203 -10.78 14.26 -11.78
N ALA A 204 -9.65 14.80 -11.35
CA ALA A 204 -9.35 16.23 -11.48
C ALA A 204 -9.27 16.69 -12.94
N LEU A 205 -8.66 15.90 -13.82
CA LEU A 205 -8.59 16.18 -15.25
C LEU A 205 -9.97 16.15 -15.91
N LEU A 206 -10.81 15.18 -15.57
CA LEU A 206 -12.19 15.08 -16.08
C LEU A 206 -13.04 16.28 -15.63
N LEU A 207 -12.96 16.67 -14.36
CA LEU A 207 -13.62 17.87 -13.84
C LEU A 207 -13.17 19.13 -14.59
N GLY A 208 -11.85 19.29 -14.80
CA GLY A 208 -11.31 20.40 -15.60
C GLY A 208 -11.83 20.41 -17.04
N HIS A 209 -11.91 19.24 -17.68
CA HIS A 209 -12.41 19.10 -19.04
C HIS A 209 -13.90 19.47 -19.16
N ILE A 210 -14.71 19.04 -18.19
CA ILE A 210 -16.15 19.36 -18.14
C ILE A 210 -16.35 20.87 -17.98
N ILE A 211 -15.64 21.50 -17.04
CA ILE A 211 -15.72 22.95 -16.81
C ILE A 211 -15.33 23.73 -18.09
N ASN A 212 -14.23 23.35 -18.74
CA ASN A 212 -13.79 23.99 -19.97
C ASN A 212 -14.82 23.81 -21.11
N ALA A 213 -15.41 22.62 -21.25
CA ALA A 213 -16.45 22.38 -22.24
C ALA A 213 -17.70 23.24 -21.98
N THR A 214 -18.14 23.36 -20.72
CA THR A 214 -19.29 24.20 -20.36
C THR A 214 -19.03 25.67 -20.65
N VAL A 215 -17.86 26.21 -20.31
CA VAL A 215 -17.50 27.61 -20.60
C VAL A 215 -17.51 27.90 -22.10
N ASN A 216 -16.92 26.99 -22.90
CA ASN A 216 -16.90 27.15 -24.36
C ASN A 216 -18.30 27.06 -24.98
N GLN A 217 -19.20 26.24 -24.43
CA GLN A 217 -20.59 26.17 -24.90
C GLN A 217 -21.36 27.46 -24.61
N ILE A 218 -21.17 28.05 -23.42
CA ILE A 218 -21.84 29.31 -23.05
C ILE A 218 -21.40 30.44 -23.97
N ALA A 219 -20.08 30.57 -24.23
CA ALA A 219 -19.56 31.59 -25.13
C ALA A 219 -20.15 31.46 -26.54
N LYS A 220 -20.25 30.23 -27.05
CA LYS A 220 -20.83 29.99 -28.38
C LYS A 220 -22.32 30.35 -28.46
N VAL A 221 -23.09 30.05 -27.41
CA VAL A 221 -24.52 30.38 -27.38
C VAL A 221 -24.75 31.89 -27.40
N GLU A 222 -23.89 32.66 -26.73
CA GLU A 222 -24.00 34.13 -26.74
C GLU A 222 -23.69 34.71 -28.12
N ASP A 223 -22.65 34.20 -28.80
CA ASP A 223 -22.29 34.62 -30.16
C ASP A 223 -23.41 34.28 -31.15
N ASP A 224 -23.95 33.05 -31.11
CA ASP A 224 -25.06 32.61 -31.96
C ASP A 224 -26.32 33.47 -31.71
N TYR A 225 -26.57 33.86 -30.45
CA TYR A 225 -27.69 34.73 -30.08
C TYR A 225 -27.53 36.14 -30.66
N HIS A 226 -26.33 36.71 -30.62
CA HIS A 226 -26.03 38.01 -31.22
C HIS A 226 -26.18 37.99 -32.75
N GLU A 227 -25.66 36.97 -33.42
CA GLU A 227 -25.79 36.82 -34.87
C GLU A 227 -27.27 36.68 -35.28
N MET A 228 -28.02 35.84 -34.56
CA MET A 228 -29.46 35.67 -34.80
C MET A 228 -30.25 36.96 -34.58
N MET A 229 -29.90 37.74 -33.55
CA MET A 229 -30.55 39.03 -33.29
C MET A 229 -30.24 40.05 -34.38
N GLU A 230 -29.00 40.10 -34.87
CA GLU A 230 -28.63 40.99 -35.97
C GLU A 230 -29.34 40.61 -37.27
N LEU A 231 -29.38 39.32 -37.59
CA LEU A 231 -30.08 38.82 -38.77
C LEU A 231 -31.58 39.12 -38.70
N LYS A 232 -32.21 38.88 -37.54
CA LYS A 232 -33.62 39.21 -37.30
C LYS A 232 -33.89 40.70 -37.52
N LYS A 233 -33.04 41.58 -36.97
CA LYS A 233 -33.18 43.03 -37.12
C LYS A 233 -33.05 43.47 -38.59
N ARG A 234 -32.14 42.85 -39.35
CA ARG A 234 -31.99 43.12 -40.78
C ARG A 234 -33.21 42.68 -41.58
N THR A 235 -33.76 41.50 -41.29
CA THR A 235 -34.99 41.00 -41.93
C THR A 235 -36.18 41.91 -41.62
N GLU A 236 -36.39 42.25 -40.35
CA GLU A 236 -37.47 43.17 -39.95
C GLU A 236 -37.36 44.54 -40.64
N ALA A 237 -36.14 45.09 -40.72
CA ALA A 237 -35.90 46.36 -41.42
C ALA A 237 -36.19 46.24 -42.93
N ALA A 238 -35.85 45.12 -43.55
CA ALA A 238 -36.15 44.85 -44.96
C ALA A 238 -37.66 44.68 -45.20
N ASP A 239 -38.37 43.99 -44.32
CA ASP A 239 -39.83 43.80 -44.41
C ASP A 239 -40.56 45.14 -44.27
N VAL A 240 -40.19 45.95 -43.28
CA VAL A 240 -40.75 47.30 -43.13
C VAL A 240 -40.50 48.15 -44.37
N ALA A 241 -39.29 48.12 -44.93
CA ALA A 241 -38.97 48.85 -46.15
C ALA A 241 -39.75 48.33 -47.37
N LYS A 242 -39.93 47.01 -47.50
CA LYS A 242 -40.74 46.36 -48.55
C LYS A 242 -42.19 46.83 -48.46
N SER A 243 -42.80 46.79 -47.27
CA SER A 243 -44.20 47.23 -47.08
C SER A 243 -44.37 48.73 -47.35
N GLN A 244 -43.43 49.57 -46.89
CA GLN A 244 -43.46 51.01 -47.15
C GLN A 244 -43.33 51.34 -48.65
N PHE A 245 -42.42 50.66 -49.34
CA PHE A 245 -42.22 50.81 -50.78
C PHE A 245 -43.49 50.43 -51.55
N LEU A 246 -44.07 49.26 -51.28
CA LEU A 246 -45.27 48.78 -51.97
C LEU A 246 -46.49 49.68 -51.71
N ALA A 247 -46.69 50.13 -50.48
CA ALA A 247 -47.75 51.07 -50.15
C ALA A 247 -47.61 52.40 -50.90
N THR A 248 -46.39 52.94 -50.96
CA THR A 248 -46.10 54.20 -51.66
C THR A 248 -46.33 54.05 -53.16
N VAL A 249 -45.74 53.04 -53.79
CA VAL A 249 -45.86 52.80 -55.23
C VAL A 249 -47.33 52.54 -55.63
N SER A 250 -48.08 51.78 -54.83
CA SER A 250 -49.50 51.53 -55.08
C SER A 250 -50.31 52.83 -55.10
N HIS A 251 -50.05 53.74 -54.17
CA HIS A 251 -50.72 55.05 -54.10
C HIS A 251 -50.39 55.93 -55.31
N GLU A 252 -49.11 55.96 -55.70
CA GLU A 252 -48.63 56.74 -56.84
C GLU A 252 -49.10 56.21 -58.20
N ILE A 253 -49.41 54.91 -58.32
CA ILE A 253 -49.98 54.34 -59.56
C ILE A 253 -51.51 54.50 -59.59
N ARG A 254 -52.20 54.30 -58.45
CA ARG A 254 -53.67 54.38 -58.39
C ARG A 254 -54.19 55.75 -58.79
N THR A 255 -53.53 56.82 -58.34
CA THR A 255 -53.95 58.21 -58.60
C THR A 255 -54.02 58.55 -60.10
N PRO A 256 -52.94 58.38 -60.90
CA PRO A 256 -53.00 58.61 -62.34
C PRO A 256 -53.89 57.61 -63.06
N MET A 257 -53.93 56.34 -62.63
CA MET A 257 -54.75 55.31 -63.29
C MET A 257 -56.26 55.58 -63.15
N ASN A 258 -56.70 56.03 -61.97
CA ASN A 258 -58.08 56.47 -61.77
C ASN A 258 -58.40 57.71 -62.62
N GLY A 259 -57.44 58.62 -62.80
CA GLY A 259 -57.55 59.74 -63.74
C GLY A 259 -57.75 59.27 -65.18
N VAL A 260 -56.92 58.33 -65.65
CA VAL A 260 -57.04 57.73 -67.00
C VAL A 260 -58.37 57.01 -67.19
N LEU A 261 -58.81 56.20 -66.23
CA LEU A 261 -60.11 55.52 -66.28
C LEU A 261 -61.28 56.50 -66.29
N GLY A 262 -61.20 57.61 -65.55
CA GLY A 262 -62.19 58.69 -65.59
C GLY A 262 -62.25 59.37 -66.96
N MET A 263 -61.09 59.68 -67.55
CA MET A 263 -61.01 60.26 -68.90
C MET A 263 -61.56 59.30 -69.96
N LEU A 264 -61.27 58.00 -69.88
CA LEU A 264 -61.82 56.98 -70.77
C LEU A 264 -63.35 56.86 -70.61
N GLN A 265 -63.88 57.00 -69.39
CA GLN A 265 -65.31 57.02 -69.14
C GLN A 265 -65.98 58.24 -69.79
N MET A 266 -65.36 59.42 -69.68
CA MET A 266 -65.86 60.63 -70.36
C MET A 266 -65.80 60.51 -71.88
N LEU A 267 -64.76 59.86 -72.43
CA LEU A 267 -64.67 59.58 -73.87
C LEU A 267 -65.78 58.63 -74.35
N MET A 268 -66.18 57.64 -73.54
CA MET A 268 -67.31 56.75 -73.87
C MET A 268 -68.65 57.48 -74.01
N ASP A 269 -68.79 58.66 -73.41
CA ASP A 269 -70.00 59.49 -73.48
C ASP A 269 -69.99 60.46 -74.69
N THR A 270 -68.99 60.34 -75.59
CA THR A 270 -68.86 61.13 -76.83
C THR A 270 -69.20 60.31 -78.08
N ASP A 271 -69.39 60.98 -79.23
CA ASP A 271 -69.65 60.33 -80.51
C ASP A 271 -68.38 59.62 -81.03
N LEU A 272 -68.22 58.34 -80.68
CA LEU A 272 -67.13 57.47 -81.12
C LEU A 272 -67.59 56.55 -82.26
N ASP A 273 -66.69 56.27 -83.20
CA ASP A 273 -66.91 55.18 -84.16
C ASP A 273 -66.74 53.79 -83.52
N VAL A 274 -67.20 52.73 -84.21
CA VAL A 274 -67.20 51.36 -83.68
C VAL A 274 -65.79 50.87 -83.28
N THR A 275 -64.76 51.27 -84.04
CA THR A 275 -63.35 50.92 -83.76
C THR A 275 -62.79 51.69 -82.56
N GLN A 276 -63.10 52.98 -82.42
CA GLN A 276 -62.69 53.81 -81.29
C GLN A 276 -63.34 53.36 -79.98
N GLN A 277 -64.63 52.97 -80.04
CA GLN A 277 -65.35 52.43 -78.89
C GLN A 277 -64.72 51.12 -78.40
N ASP A 278 -64.29 50.26 -79.31
CA ASP A 278 -63.58 49.01 -78.98
C ASP A 278 -62.21 49.28 -78.34
N TYR A 279 -61.46 50.27 -78.84
CA TYR A 279 -60.19 50.71 -78.23
C TYR A 279 -60.37 51.28 -76.82
N VAL A 280 -61.38 52.12 -76.59
CA VAL A 280 -61.67 52.69 -75.27
C VAL A 280 -62.10 51.59 -74.30
N ARG A 281 -62.99 50.68 -74.72
CA ARG A 281 -63.44 49.54 -73.89
C ARG A 281 -62.28 48.60 -73.54
N THR A 282 -61.40 48.29 -74.49
CA THR A 282 -60.22 47.44 -74.27
C THR A 282 -59.22 48.10 -73.32
N THR A 283 -58.96 49.40 -73.49
CA THR A 283 -58.05 50.17 -72.61
C THR A 283 -58.61 50.32 -71.21
N GLN A 284 -59.92 50.58 -71.08
CA GLN A 284 -60.60 50.66 -69.78
C GLN A 284 -60.59 49.31 -69.05
N GLY A 285 -60.82 48.20 -69.76
CA GLY A 285 -60.72 46.85 -69.23
C GLY A 285 -59.30 46.55 -68.72
N SER A 286 -58.29 46.92 -69.50
CA SER A 286 -56.88 46.75 -69.14
C SER A 286 -56.47 47.58 -67.92
N GLY A 287 -56.94 48.84 -67.84
CA GLY A 287 -56.69 49.73 -66.70
C GLY A 287 -57.35 49.21 -65.40
N ARG A 288 -58.57 48.70 -65.47
CA ARG A 288 -59.25 48.08 -64.31
C ARG A 288 -58.54 46.81 -63.84
N ALA A 289 -58.09 45.97 -64.77
CA ALA A 289 -57.32 44.76 -64.45
C ALA A 289 -56.00 45.10 -63.76
N LEU A 290 -55.27 46.13 -64.22
CA LEU A 290 -54.02 46.55 -63.63
C LEU A 290 -54.19 47.08 -62.19
N VAL A 291 -55.23 47.87 -61.92
CA VAL A 291 -55.54 48.34 -60.55
C VAL A 291 -55.90 47.17 -59.62
N SER A 292 -56.66 46.19 -60.12
CA SER A 292 -56.99 44.98 -59.34
C SER A 292 -55.73 44.21 -58.97
N LEU A 293 -54.85 43.96 -59.95
CA LEU A 293 -53.59 43.24 -59.74
C LEU A 293 -52.69 43.92 -58.71
N ILE A 294 -52.59 45.26 -58.76
CA ILE A 294 -51.80 46.02 -57.79
C ILE A 294 -52.38 45.91 -56.37
N ASN A 295 -53.71 45.91 -56.23
CA ASN A 295 -54.34 45.75 -54.92
C ASN A 295 -54.12 44.34 -54.35
N GLU A 296 -54.24 43.31 -55.19
CA GLU A 296 -53.97 41.92 -54.79
C GLU A 296 -52.52 41.72 -54.32
N LEU A 297 -51.54 42.33 -55.02
CA LEU A 297 -50.13 42.30 -54.60
C LEU A 297 -49.90 43.03 -53.26
N LEU A 298 -50.61 44.13 -53.00
CA LEU A 298 -50.52 44.86 -51.73
C LEU A 298 -51.10 44.05 -50.57
N ASP A 299 -52.24 43.39 -50.80
CA ASP A 299 -52.89 42.58 -49.78
C ASP A 299 -52.05 41.33 -49.43
N GLN A 300 -51.40 40.72 -50.42
CA GLN A 300 -50.45 39.63 -50.17
C GLN A 300 -49.25 40.09 -49.34
N ALA A 301 -48.70 41.28 -49.63
CA ALA A 301 -47.55 41.84 -48.93
C ALA A 301 -47.85 42.39 -47.51
N LYS A 302 -49.11 42.41 -47.07
CA LYS A 302 -49.50 42.71 -45.68
C LYS A 302 -49.65 41.48 -44.79
N ILE A 303 -49.79 40.30 -45.41
CA ILE A 303 -50.01 39.03 -44.71
C ILE A 303 -48.68 38.31 -44.43
N GLU A 304 -47.69 38.51 -45.30
CA GLU A 304 -46.27 38.18 -45.07
C GLU A 304 -45.61 39.17 -44.12
#